data_AF-A0A5K1JUJ6-F1
#
_entry.id   AF-A0A5K1JUJ6-F1
#
_cell.length_a   1.000
_cell.length_b   1.000
_cell.length_c   1.000
_cell.angle_alpha   90.00
_cell.angle_beta   90.00
_cell.angle_gamma   90.00
#
_symmetry.space_group_name_H-M   'P 1'
#
loop_
_entity.id
_entity.type
_entity.pdbx_description
1 polymer ?
#
loop_
_entity_poly.entity_id
_entity_poly.type
_entity_poly.pdbx_seq_one_letter_code
_entity_poly.pdbx_strand_id
1 'polypeptide(L)'
;MSIFPDLPTHEHAKYLPIICVSASRQVHDGVERRLNGFSYVQGSGDDHELWGMQGLTPALFWKHREELLGTSRGELPHAVEGFVQQSKVGQHGTEWRAQPTPVTATSGQLLIGSVPDMPSEVPCTLPGADSPVSFVIVSAHTPLPQSCSDNDIELAEPQKDPQPQKDPHILRLKLAEGKKDQLAFLQTVLPAATRFIKARLARGNAVCICCDTGKDASIGIALAALQLFFDDGGALLEPGAAGCTASKDSIRTRLQWIIASKPAANPSRATLKRVNEFLLSPPSFRRR
;
A
#
# COMPACT_ATOMS: atom_id res chain seq x y z
N MET A 1 -32.89 -21.53 4.78
CA MET A 1 -32.35 -22.89 4.54
C MET A 1 -30.85 -22.76 4.35
N SER A 2 -30.04 -23.49 5.11
CA SER A 2 -28.59 -23.54 4.88
C SER A 2 -28.33 -24.38 3.64
N ILE A 3 -27.74 -23.78 2.61
CA ILE A 3 -27.30 -24.51 1.41
C ILE A 3 -25.89 -25.00 1.72
N PHE A 4 -25.74 -26.30 1.97
CA PHE A 4 -24.42 -26.90 2.06
C PHE A 4 -23.89 -27.16 0.65
N PRO A 5 -22.60 -26.88 0.37
CA PRO A 5 -22.00 -27.30 -0.87
C PRO A 5 -22.01 -28.83 -0.95
N ASP A 6 -22.45 -29.37 -2.07
CA ASP A 6 -22.34 -30.81 -2.34
C ASP A 6 -20.87 -31.12 -2.65
N LEU A 7 -20.24 -31.89 -1.76
CA LEU A 7 -18.83 -32.25 -1.89
C LEU A 7 -18.76 -33.67 -2.44
N PRO A 8 -18.11 -33.89 -3.60
CA PRO A 8 -18.06 -35.20 -4.23
C PRO A 8 -17.38 -36.22 -3.30
N THR A 9 -18.02 -37.39 -3.15
CA THR A 9 -17.49 -38.48 -2.34
C THR A 9 -16.28 -39.08 -3.06
N HIS A 10 -15.09 -38.84 -2.53
CA HIS A 10 -13.83 -39.21 -3.17
C HIS A 10 -13.38 -40.63 -2.79
N GLU A 11 -14.14 -41.66 -3.15
CA GLU A 11 -13.76 -43.06 -2.88
C GLU A 11 -12.51 -43.52 -3.67
N HIS A 12 -12.08 -42.75 -4.69
CA HIS A 12 -10.92 -43.05 -5.55
C HIS A 12 -9.95 -41.87 -5.74
N ALA A 13 -9.90 -40.88 -4.84
CA ALA A 13 -8.95 -39.78 -5.00
C ALA A 13 -7.49 -40.25 -4.76
N LYS A 14 -6.60 -39.93 -5.69
CA LYS A 14 -5.15 -40.19 -5.59
C LYS A 14 -4.41 -39.27 -4.61
N TYR A 15 -5.12 -38.38 -3.94
CA TYR A 15 -4.60 -37.39 -3.01
C TYR A 15 -5.60 -37.17 -1.88
N LEU A 16 -5.13 -36.61 -0.76
CA LEU A 16 -5.96 -36.24 0.39
C LEU A 16 -6.42 -34.79 0.23
N PRO A 17 -7.71 -34.52 -0.08
CA PRO A 17 -8.21 -33.16 -0.16
C PRO A 17 -8.31 -32.56 1.25
N ILE A 18 -7.62 -31.43 1.48
CA ILE A 18 -7.83 -30.58 2.66
C ILE A 18 -8.77 -29.45 2.25
N ILE A 19 -9.98 -29.44 2.80
CA ILE A 19 -11.00 -28.43 2.51
C ILE A 19 -11.08 -27.46 3.69
N CYS A 20 -10.57 -26.26 3.51
CA CYS A 20 -10.70 -25.18 4.50
C CYS A 20 -12.06 -24.50 4.34
N VAL A 21 -13.00 -24.80 5.24
CA VAL A 21 -14.34 -24.18 5.24
C VAL A 21 -14.42 -23.09 6.30
N SER A 22 -14.78 -21.87 5.89
CA SER A 22 -15.17 -20.79 6.80
C SER A 22 -16.69 -20.66 6.76
N ALA A 23 -17.36 -21.00 7.86
CA ALA A 23 -18.80 -20.89 8.00
C ALA A 23 -19.14 -19.74 8.94
N SER A 24 -20.05 -18.87 8.52
CA SER A 24 -20.48 -17.72 9.30
C SER A 24 -21.99 -17.54 9.20
N ARG A 25 -22.61 -16.93 10.22
CA ARG A 25 -24.05 -16.67 10.20
C ARG A 25 -24.37 -15.66 9.11
N GLN A 26 -25.30 -16.01 8.23
CA GLN A 26 -25.84 -15.08 7.25
C GLN A 26 -26.81 -14.13 7.96
N VAL A 27 -26.56 -12.82 7.83
CA VAL A 27 -27.39 -11.77 8.43
C VAL A 27 -27.96 -10.94 7.30
N HIS A 28 -29.28 -10.67 7.35
CA HIS A 28 -30.00 -9.98 6.27
C HIS A 28 -29.36 -8.64 5.89
N ASP A 29 -28.99 -7.83 6.90
CA ASP A 29 -28.40 -6.51 6.70
C ASP A 29 -26.86 -6.52 6.82
N GLY A 30 -26.25 -7.71 6.88
CA GLY A 30 -24.80 -7.89 7.05
C GLY A 30 -24.24 -7.51 8.43
N VAL A 31 -25.05 -6.92 9.33
CA VAL A 31 -24.67 -6.57 10.70
C VAL A 31 -25.76 -6.97 11.68
N GLU A 32 -25.41 -7.69 12.75
CA GLU A 32 -26.32 -8.11 13.81
C GLU A 32 -25.79 -7.63 15.18
N ARG A 33 -26.51 -6.71 15.81
CA ARG A 33 -26.22 -6.32 17.20
C ARG A 33 -26.64 -7.44 18.15
N ARG A 34 -25.68 -7.98 18.89
CA ARG A 34 -25.93 -9.02 19.90
C ARG A 34 -26.26 -8.37 21.23
N LEU A 35 -27.12 -9.03 22.01
CA LEU A 35 -27.54 -8.60 23.34
C LEU A 35 -26.35 -8.41 24.31
N ASN A 36 -25.23 -9.09 24.04
CA ASN A 36 -24.03 -9.11 24.87
C ASN A 36 -23.11 -7.90 24.59
N GLY A 37 -23.59 -6.86 23.89
CA GLY A 37 -22.86 -5.62 23.67
C GLY A 37 -21.90 -5.59 22.48
N PHE A 38 -21.76 -6.68 21.72
CA PHE A 38 -20.94 -6.70 20.51
C PHE A 38 -21.79 -6.77 19.24
N SER A 39 -21.28 -6.21 18.13
CA SER A 39 -21.91 -6.29 16.81
C SER A 39 -21.20 -7.33 15.97
N TYR A 40 -21.94 -8.35 15.50
CA TYR A 40 -21.43 -9.27 14.50
C TYR A 40 -21.55 -8.60 13.12
N VAL A 41 -20.47 -8.64 12.33
CA VAL A 41 -20.43 -8.12 10.97
C VAL A 41 -20.10 -9.29 10.05
N GLN A 42 -20.96 -9.60 9.10
CA GLN A 42 -20.74 -10.70 8.17
C GLN A 42 -19.49 -10.42 7.31
N GLY A 43 -18.55 -11.36 7.28
CA GLY A 43 -17.30 -11.25 6.53
C GLY A 43 -16.17 -10.49 7.26
N SER A 44 -16.37 -10.01 8.49
CA SER A 44 -15.31 -9.29 9.23
C SER A 44 -14.16 -10.19 9.70
N GLY A 45 -14.31 -11.51 9.60
CA GLY A 45 -13.27 -12.50 9.93
C GLY A 45 -12.16 -12.64 8.89
N ASP A 46 -12.37 -12.12 7.68
CA ASP A 46 -11.41 -12.21 6.57
C ASP A 46 -10.46 -11.00 6.51
N ASP A 47 -10.78 -9.93 7.25
CA ASP A 47 -9.99 -8.70 7.29
C ASP A 47 -8.91 -8.79 8.38
N HIS A 48 -7.90 -9.62 8.11
CA HIS A 48 -6.75 -9.81 9.01
C HIS A 48 -5.95 -8.50 9.24
N GLU A 49 -6.05 -7.53 8.32
CA GLU A 49 -5.39 -6.23 8.40
C GLU A 49 -5.95 -5.39 9.56
N LEU A 50 -7.27 -5.46 9.80
CA LEU A 50 -7.93 -4.79 10.93
C LEU A 50 -7.63 -5.45 12.29
N TRP A 51 -7.25 -6.73 12.32
CA TRP A 51 -7.11 -7.51 13.56
C TRP A 51 -5.68 -7.51 14.11
N GLY A 52 -4.68 -7.48 13.23
CA GLY A 52 -3.26 -7.47 13.59
C GLY A 52 -2.72 -6.12 14.04
N MET A 53 -3.58 -5.21 14.51
CA MET A 53 -3.22 -3.84 14.93
C MET A 53 -2.32 -3.12 13.91
N GLN A 54 -2.60 -3.32 12.62
CA GLN A 54 -1.87 -2.76 11.48
C GLN A 54 -0.34 -2.98 11.57
N GLY A 55 0.10 -4.24 11.49
CA GLY A 55 1.51 -4.56 11.28
C GLY A 55 1.99 -5.84 11.96
N LEU A 56 1.22 -6.39 12.91
CA LEU A 56 1.55 -7.66 13.54
C LEU A 56 1.31 -8.80 12.56
N THR A 57 2.37 -9.19 11.85
CA THR A 57 2.34 -10.37 10.99
C THR A 57 2.41 -11.65 11.81
N PRO A 58 1.95 -12.80 11.29
CA PRO A 58 2.13 -14.08 11.97
C PRO A 58 3.58 -14.36 12.36
N ALA A 59 4.53 -14.03 11.49
CA ALA A 59 5.95 -14.20 11.77
C ALA A 59 6.42 -13.34 12.97
N LEU A 60 5.97 -12.07 13.04
CA LEU A 60 6.24 -11.19 14.18
C LEU A 60 5.59 -11.72 15.46
N PHE A 61 4.33 -12.17 15.38
CA PHE A 61 3.63 -12.76 16.52
C PHE A 61 4.39 -13.96 17.07
N TRP A 62 4.77 -14.91 16.22
CA TRP A 62 5.50 -16.10 16.65
C TRP A 62 6.89 -15.77 17.21
N LYS A 63 7.56 -14.76 16.64
CA LYS A 63 8.86 -14.27 17.14
C LYS A 63 8.74 -13.67 18.55
N HIS A 64 7.67 -12.94 18.84
CA HIS A 64 7.44 -12.23 20.11
C HIS A 64 6.35 -12.91 20.97
N ARG A 65 6.09 -14.20 20.76
CA ARG A 65 4.93 -14.91 21.31
C ARG A 65 4.83 -14.83 22.83
N GLU A 66 5.92 -15.10 23.53
CA GLU A 66 5.92 -15.16 25.00
C GLU A 66 5.64 -13.79 25.60
N GLU A 67 6.22 -12.74 25.02
CA GLU A 67 6.04 -11.36 25.45
C GLU A 67 4.63 -10.86 25.16
N LEU A 68 4.08 -11.15 23.97
CA LEU A 68 2.71 -10.81 23.60
C LEU A 68 1.66 -11.53 24.46
N LEU A 69 1.87 -12.80 24.78
CA LEU A 69 0.94 -13.57 25.62
C LEU A 69 1.09 -13.26 27.12
N GLY A 70 2.25 -12.75 27.54
CA GLY A 70 2.51 -12.31 28.91
C GLY A 70 2.09 -10.87 29.19
N THR A 71 1.89 -10.04 28.16
CA THR A 71 1.51 -8.63 28.30
C THR A 71 0.03 -8.47 28.69
N SER A 72 -0.27 -7.50 29.55
CA SER A 72 -1.64 -7.20 29.95
C SER A 72 -2.47 -6.63 28.77
N ARG A 73 -3.79 -6.83 28.79
CA ARG A 73 -4.69 -6.36 27.70
C ARG A 73 -4.57 -4.85 27.40
N GLY A 74 -4.28 -4.03 28.43
CA GLY A 74 -4.15 -2.59 28.27
C GLY A 74 -2.83 -2.15 27.62
N GLU A 75 -1.76 -2.91 27.83
CA GLU A 75 -0.41 -2.60 27.33
C GLU A 75 -0.11 -3.26 25.98
N LEU A 76 -0.88 -4.29 25.62
CA LEU A 76 -0.74 -5.05 24.38
C LEU A 76 -0.67 -4.18 23.12
N PRO A 77 -1.49 -3.10 22.99
CA PRO A 77 -1.36 -2.16 21.88
C PRO A 77 0.04 -1.54 21.72
N HIS A 78 0.63 -1.09 22.83
CA HIS A 78 1.94 -0.42 22.82
C HIS A 78 3.07 -1.41 22.56
N ALA A 79 2.99 -2.61 23.13
CA ALA A 79 3.96 -3.67 22.88
C ALA A 79 3.97 -4.08 21.40
N VAL A 80 2.79 -4.30 20.81
CA VAL A 80 2.65 -4.62 19.38
C VAL A 80 3.23 -3.51 18.51
N GLU A 81 2.90 -2.25 18.80
CA GLU A 81 3.45 -1.10 18.06
C GLU A 81 4.98 -1.05 18.15
N GLY A 82 5.54 -1.28 19.34
CA GLY A 82 6.99 -1.36 19.56
C GLY A 82 7.67 -2.44 18.72
N PHE A 83 7.14 -3.66 18.71
CA PHE A 83 7.72 -4.75 17.89
C PHE A 83 7.62 -4.47 16.39
N VAL A 84 6.48 -3.92 15.95
CA VAL A 84 6.29 -3.54 14.56
C VAL A 84 7.31 -2.46 14.17
N GLN A 85 7.50 -1.43 14.98
CA GLN A 85 8.51 -0.39 14.72
C GLN A 85 9.94 -0.94 14.74
N GLN A 86 10.29 -1.78 15.72
CA GLN A 86 11.62 -2.39 15.80
C GLN A 86 11.93 -3.26 14.57
N SER A 87 10.92 -3.97 14.05
CA SER A 87 11.05 -4.74 12.82
C SER A 87 11.27 -3.88 11.57
N LYS A 88 10.78 -2.64 11.58
CA LYS A 88 10.93 -1.66 10.48
C LYS A 88 12.27 -0.91 10.53
N VAL A 89 12.80 -0.62 11.74
CA VAL A 89 14.00 0.23 11.93
C VAL A 89 15.32 -0.53 11.69
N GLY A 90 15.35 -1.86 11.86
CA GLY A 90 16.62 -2.61 11.96
C GLY A 90 17.27 -3.06 10.65
N GLN A 91 16.86 -2.58 9.48
CA GLN A 91 17.04 -3.41 8.29
C GLN A 91 17.13 -2.66 6.93
N HIS A 92 17.81 -1.52 6.81
CA HIS A 92 18.24 -1.01 5.49
C HIS A 92 19.71 -1.38 5.23
N GLY A 93 19.94 -2.32 4.32
CA GLY A 93 21.29 -2.65 3.84
C GLY A 93 21.79 -1.62 2.82
N THR A 94 23.00 -1.82 2.31
CA THR A 94 23.53 -1.06 1.16
C THR A 94 22.90 -1.51 -0.16
N GLU A 95 22.26 -2.67 -0.19
CA GLU A 95 21.64 -3.28 -1.36
C GLU A 95 20.14 -3.56 -1.14
N TRP A 96 19.43 -3.74 -2.25
CA TRP A 96 18.04 -4.16 -2.25
C TRP A 96 17.90 -5.58 -1.72
N ARG A 97 17.03 -5.80 -0.72
CA ARG A 97 16.69 -7.17 -0.28
C ARG A 97 15.88 -7.94 -1.31
N ALA A 98 14.96 -7.23 -1.95
CA ALA A 98 14.16 -7.72 -3.05
C ALA A 98 14.07 -6.59 -4.09
N GLN A 99 14.37 -6.93 -5.34
CA GLN A 99 14.33 -5.95 -6.43
C GLN A 99 12.89 -5.46 -6.67
N PRO A 100 12.69 -4.17 -6.97
CA PRO A 100 11.39 -3.66 -7.39
C PRO A 100 10.85 -4.44 -8.60
N THR A 101 9.56 -4.72 -8.59
CA THR A 101 8.91 -5.50 -9.65
C THR A 101 8.48 -4.56 -10.78
N PRO A 102 9.02 -4.68 -12.01
CA PRO A 102 8.54 -3.89 -13.14
C PRO A 102 7.13 -4.33 -13.55
N VAL A 103 6.27 -3.36 -13.85
CA VAL A 103 4.96 -3.64 -14.47
C VAL A 103 5.21 -3.93 -15.94
N THR A 104 5.12 -5.19 -16.33
CA THR A 104 5.46 -5.68 -17.68
C THR A 104 4.66 -4.97 -18.77
N ALA A 105 3.40 -4.65 -18.49
CA ALA A 105 2.53 -3.94 -19.42
C ALA A 105 3.06 -2.55 -19.81
N THR A 106 3.91 -1.90 -18.99
CA THR A 106 4.46 -0.57 -19.30
C THR A 106 5.90 -0.60 -19.79
N SER A 107 6.37 -1.76 -20.27
CA SER A 107 7.76 -1.95 -20.71
C SER A 107 8.78 -1.49 -19.65
N GLY A 108 8.46 -1.65 -18.36
CA GLY A 108 9.34 -1.28 -17.25
C GLY A 108 9.35 0.19 -16.86
N GLN A 109 8.50 1.05 -17.45
CA GLN A 109 8.40 2.46 -17.06
C GLN A 109 7.83 2.69 -15.66
N LEU A 110 7.10 1.70 -15.12
CA LEU A 110 6.62 1.70 -13.74
C LEU A 110 7.13 0.46 -13.00
N LEU A 111 7.60 0.66 -11.77
CA LEU A 111 8.05 -0.40 -10.88
C LEU A 111 7.36 -0.29 -9.52
N ILE A 112 7.21 -1.44 -8.85
CA ILE A 112 6.55 -1.54 -7.56
C ILE A 112 7.51 -2.18 -6.56
N GLY A 113 7.86 -1.42 -5.53
CA GLY A 113 8.76 -1.85 -4.46
C GLY A 113 8.11 -1.78 -3.08
N SER A 114 8.87 -2.22 -2.09
CA SER A 114 8.54 -2.13 -0.66
C SER A 114 9.59 -1.28 0.04
N VAL A 115 9.19 -0.50 1.04
CA VAL A 115 10.14 0.31 1.83
C VAL A 115 11.16 -0.57 2.57
N PRO A 116 10.78 -1.63 3.30
CA PRO A 116 11.72 -2.55 3.96
C PRO A 116 12.77 -3.22 3.06
N ASP A 117 12.49 -3.30 1.74
CA ASP A 117 13.39 -3.93 0.77
C ASP A 117 14.39 -2.94 0.18
N MET A 118 14.20 -1.63 0.41
CA MET A 118 14.99 -0.56 -0.17
C MET A 118 16.34 -0.41 0.56
N PRO A 119 17.44 -0.08 -0.16
CA PRO A 119 18.70 0.32 0.46
C PRO A 119 18.59 1.66 1.19
N SER A 120 19.53 1.94 2.10
CA SER A 120 19.60 3.22 2.82
C SER A 120 19.83 4.42 1.89
N GLU A 121 20.69 4.24 0.89
CA GLU A 121 20.89 5.17 -0.22
C GLU A 121 20.15 4.66 -1.46
N VAL A 122 19.17 5.42 -1.93
CA VAL A 122 18.33 5.01 -3.05
C VAL A 122 19.07 5.29 -4.37
N PRO A 123 19.44 4.27 -5.15
CA PRO A 123 20.22 4.47 -6.36
C PRO A 123 19.36 5.10 -7.46
N CYS A 124 19.96 5.97 -8.28
CA CYS A 124 19.28 6.59 -9.44
C CYS A 124 19.11 5.61 -10.63
N THR A 125 19.64 4.40 -10.53
CA THR A 125 19.56 3.32 -11.52
C THR A 125 19.23 2.01 -10.80
N LEU A 126 18.40 1.17 -11.43
CA LEU A 126 18.12 -0.18 -10.95
C LEU A 126 18.76 -1.21 -11.87
N PRO A 127 19.24 -2.34 -11.35
CA PRO A 127 19.76 -3.43 -12.17
C PRO A 127 18.66 -3.92 -13.15
N GLY A 128 18.91 -3.80 -14.45
CA GLY A 128 17.96 -4.17 -15.51
C GLY A 128 17.01 -3.06 -15.97
N ALA A 129 17.18 -1.82 -15.51
CA ALA A 129 16.49 -0.66 -16.07
C ALA A 129 17.40 0.08 -17.07
N ASP A 130 16.94 0.22 -18.31
CA ASP A 130 17.64 0.95 -19.37
C ASP A 130 17.58 2.48 -19.21
N SER A 131 16.85 2.96 -18.19
CA SER A 131 16.56 4.38 -17.97
C SER A 131 16.74 4.76 -16.50
N PRO A 132 17.07 6.04 -16.20
CA PRO A 132 17.18 6.52 -14.83
C PRO A 132 15.84 6.35 -14.09
N VAL A 133 15.91 5.93 -12.83
CA VAL A 133 14.75 5.63 -12.00
C VAL A 133 14.51 6.77 -11.02
N SER A 134 13.26 7.18 -10.87
CA SER A 134 12.82 8.12 -9.85
C SER A 134 11.85 7.44 -8.90
N PHE A 135 11.80 7.89 -7.65
CA PHE A 135 11.14 7.14 -6.57
C PHE A 135 9.99 7.92 -5.97
N VAL A 136 8.86 7.25 -5.78
CA VAL A 136 7.78 7.71 -4.91
C VAL A 136 7.74 6.79 -3.71
N ILE A 137 8.02 7.33 -2.53
CA ILE A 137 8.13 6.58 -1.28
C ILE A 137 7.00 7.02 -0.36
N VAL A 138 6.13 6.08 0.01
CA VAL A 138 5.02 6.31 0.94
C VAL A 138 5.23 5.48 2.19
N SER A 139 5.44 6.14 3.33
CA SER A 139 5.65 5.43 4.60
C SER A 139 5.00 6.16 5.78
N ALA A 140 4.54 5.41 6.77
CA ALA A 140 4.12 5.96 8.06
C ALA A 140 5.29 6.53 8.87
N HIS A 141 6.47 5.94 8.71
CA HIS A 141 7.69 6.26 9.46
C HIS A 141 8.74 6.84 8.53
N THR A 142 8.58 8.10 8.13
CA THR A 142 9.71 8.82 7.57
C THR A 142 10.69 9.08 8.72
N PRO A 143 11.95 8.58 8.68
CA PRO A 143 12.97 9.14 9.54
C PRO A 143 13.06 10.62 9.21
N LEU A 144 12.82 11.48 10.19
CA LEU A 144 13.35 12.84 10.12
C LEU A 144 14.86 12.69 9.84
N PRO A 145 15.44 13.45 8.90
CA PRO A 145 16.88 13.42 8.70
C PRO A 145 17.55 13.72 10.05
N GLN A 146 18.35 12.77 10.53
CA GLN A 146 19.17 12.94 11.71
C GLN A 146 20.18 14.06 11.44
N SER A 147 19.88 15.27 11.91
CA SER A 147 20.94 16.20 12.29
C SER A 147 21.27 15.91 13.75
N CYS A 148 22.35 15.17 13.97
CA CYS A 148 22.95 15.03 15.28
C CYS A 148 23.55 16.38 15.72
N SER A 149 23.06 16.94 16.82
CA SER A 149 23.89 17.50 17.88
C SER A 149 23.00 17.92 19.05
N ASP A 150 23.30 17.38 20.23
CA ASP A 150 22.84 17.86 21.53
C ASP A 150 22.97 19.38 21.66
N ASN A 151 21.87 20.06 22.05
CA ASN A 151 21.78 20.86 23.27
C ASN A 151 20.58 21.83 23.22
N ASP A 152 19.96 21.92 24.40
CA ASP A 152 19.17 23.03 24.94
C ASP A 152 17.70 23.25 24.52
N ILE A 153 16.93 23.34 25.60
CA ILE A 153 15.51 23.67 25.75
C ILE A 153 15.30 25.13 25.37
N GLU A 154 14.31 25.44 24.50
CA GLU A 154 13.48 26.64 24.68
C GLU A 154 12.21 26.65 23.79
N LEU A 155 11.14 27.20 24.36
CA LEU A 155 9.84 27.38 23.74
C LEU A 155 9.88 28.52 22.70
N ALA A 156 9.40 28.27 21.48
CA ALA A 156 8.96 29.35 20.58
C ALA A 156 7.93 28.87 19.55
N GLU A 157 6.80 29.57 19.48
CA GLU A 157 5.81 29.51 18.39
C GLU A 157 6.34 30.23 17.11
N PRO A 158 5.50 30.52 16.09
CA PRO A 158 5.41 29.82 14.81
C PRO A 158 6.05 30.62 13.66
N GLN A 159 7.02 30.06 12.93
CA GLN A 159 7.56 30.68 11.69
C GLN A 159 7.85 29.60 10.63
N LYS A 160 7.15 29.61 9.48
CA LYS A 160 7.34 30.41 8.25
C LYS A 160 8.34 29.73 7.29
N ASP A 161 7.80 29.35 6.13
CA ASP A 161 8.41 28.81 4.90
C ASP A 161 9.08 27.42 4.95
N PRO A 162 8.59 26.41 4.19
CA PRO A 162 9.30 25.15 4.01
C PRO A 162 10.50 25.34 3.06
N GLN A 163 11.72 25.35 3.60
CA GLN A 163 12.94 25.24 2.81
C GLN A 163 12.98 23.91 2.03
N PRO A 164 13.42 23.90 0.75
CA PRO A 164 13.38 22.71 -0.12
C PRO A 164 14.51 21.74 0.22
N GLN A 165 14.17 20.58 0.77
CA GLN A 165 15.14 19.55 1.13
C GLN A 165 15.41 18.57 -0.04
N LYS A 166 16.64 18.62 -0.56
CA LYS A 166 17.47 17.63 -1.27
C LYS A 166 16.80 16.31 -1.73
N ASP A 167 16.39 16.27 -3.00
CA ASP A 167 16.81 15.34 -4.07
C ASP A 167 15.74 15.35 -5.17
N PRO A 168 16.03 15.83 -6.40
CA PRO A 168 14.98 15.97 -7.41
C PRO A 168 14.30 14.63 -7.73
N HIS A 169 15.02 13.51 -7.67
CA HIS A 169 14.55 12.21 -8.14
C HIS A 169 13.70 11.43 -7.13
N ILE A 170 13.49 11.93 -5.91
CA ILE A 170 12.76 11.21 -4.86
C ILE A 170 11.63 12.09 -4.32
N LEU A 171 10.41 11.54 -4.30
CA LEU A 171 9.27 12.11 -3.61
C LEU A 171 8.94 11.25 -2.39
N ARG A 172 9.08 11.82 -1.19
CA ARG A 172 8.67 11.17 0.07
C ARG A 172 7.32 11.73 0.52
N LEU A 173 6.36 10.84 0.77
CA LEU A 173 5.02 11.18 1.24
C LEU A 173 4.74 10.42 2.54
N LYS A 174 4.21 11.12 3.53
CA LYS A 174 3.78 10.52 4.79
C LYS A 174 2.34 10.07 4.67
N LEU A 175 2.07 8.83 5.03
CA LEU A 175 0.72 8.29 5.16
C LEU A 175 0.66 7.51 6.46
N ALA A 176 -0.02 8.06 7.47
CA ALA A 176 -0.26 7.34 8.73
C ALA A 176 -1.37 6.29 8.52
N GLU A 177 -1.64 5.46 9.53
CA GLU A 177 -2.57 4.34 9.43
C GLU A 177 -3.87 4.64 10.20
N GLY A 178 -5.03 4.63 9.50
CA GLY A 178 -6.32 5.05 10.09
C GLY A 178 -7.36 5.66 9.11
N LYS A 179 -8.51 6.10 9.65
CA LYS A 179 -9.64 6.67 8.86
C LYS A 179 -9.33 8.04 8.25
N LYS A 180 -8.55 8.87 8.95
CA LYS A 180 -8.10 10.19 8.44
C LYS A 180 -7.16 10.03 7.24
N ASP A 181 -6.53 8.87 7.12
CA ASP A 181 -5.51 8.59 6.12
C ASP A 181 -6.09 8.24 4.76
N GLN A 182 -7.32 7.73 4.71
CA GLN A 182 -8.01 7.54 3.44
C GLN A 182 -8.24 8.89 2.73
N LEU A 183 -8.53 9.94 3.50
CA LEU A 183 -8.71 11.28 2.97
C LEU A 183 -7.37 11.90 2.56
N ALA A 184 -6.32 11.74 3.40
CA ALA A 184 -4.97 12.18 3.06
C ALA A 184 -4.42 11.48 1.79
N PHE A 185 -4.72 10.19 1.63
CA PHE A 185 -4.37 9.42 0.44
C PHE A 185 -5.02 10.02 -0.82
N LEU A 186 -6.31 10.35 -0.75
CA LEU A 186 -7.08 10.94 -1.86
C LEU A 186 -6.68 12.38 -2.19
N GLN A 187 -6.53 13.22 -1.18
CA GLN A 187 -6.38 14.68 -1.35
C GLN A 187 -4.93 15.14 -1.44
N THR A 188 -3.99 14.36 -0.90
CA THR A 188 -2.57 14.73 -0.83
C THR A 188 -1.69 13.75 -1.58
N VAL A 189 -1.76 12.46 -1.25
CA VAL A 189 -0.83 11.45 -1.80
C VAL A 189 -1.05 11.25 -3.29
N LEU A 190 -2.26 10.92 -3.72
CA LEU A 190 -2.57 10.67 -5.14
C LEU A 190 -2.25 11.89 -6.04
N PRO A 191 -2.69 13.12 -5.72
CA PRO A 191 -2.33 14.29 -6.53
C PRO A 191 -0.83 14.56 -6.57
N ALA A 192 -0.14 14.51 -5.42
CA ALA A 192 1.29 14.77 -5.38
C ALA A 192 2.10 13.72 -6.15
N ALA A 193 1.78 12.43 -5.93
CA ALA A 193 2.44 11.31 -6.60
C ALA A 193 2.21 11.35 -8.12
N THR A 194 0.97 11.50 -8.59
CA THR A 194 0.67 11.56 -10.03
C THR A 194 1.32 12.74 -10.73
N ARG A 195 1.37 13.92 -10.10
CA ARG A 195 2.09 15.09 -10.63
C ARG A 195 3.58 14.81 -10.79
N PHE A 196 4.19 14.20 -9.78
CA PHE A 196 5.60 13.83 -9.83
C PHE A 196 5.88 12.75 -10.88
N ILE A 197 5.06 11.70 -10.92
CA ILE A 197 5.15 10.62 -11.91
C ILE A 197 5.06 11.19 -13.33
N LYS A 198 4.08 12.05 -13.61
CA LYS A 198 3.93 12.72 -14.91
C LYS A 198 5.20 13.47 -15.31
N ALA A 199 5.76 14.26 -14.40
CA ALA A 199 6.96 15.05 -14.67
C ALA A 199 8.21 14.19 -14.90
N ARG A 200 8.27 13.00 -14.31
CA ARG A 200 9.39 12.06 -14.46
C ARG A 200 9.29 11.21 -15.72
N LEU A 201 8.10 10.68 -16.02
CA LEU A 201 7.84 9.95 -17.25
C LEU A 201 8.10 10.84 -18.48
N ALA A 202 7.71 12.11 -18.44
CA ALA A 202 7.98 13.08 -19.51
C ALA A 202 9.49 13.37 -19.74
N ARG A 203 10.35 13.03 -18.78
CA ARG A 203 11.82 13.14 -18.91
C ARG A 203 12.48 11.83 -19.37
N GLY A 204 11.69 10.80 -19.64
CA GLY A 204 12.19 9.45 -19.96
C GLY A 204 12.64 8.65 -18.73
N ASN A 205 12.32 9.11 -17.51
CA ASN A 205 12.66 8.35 -16.31
C ASN A 205 11.61 7.26 -16.06
N ALA A 206 12.07 6.06 -15.71
CA ALA A 206 11.20 5.08 -15.07
C ALA A 206 10.85 5.53 -13.64
N VAL A 207 9.70 5.10 -13.12
CA VAL A 207 9.28 5.47 -11.76
C VAL A 207 9.01 4.25 -10.91
N CYS A 208 9.73 4.14 -9.80
CA CYS A 208 9.52 3.11 -8.79
C CYS A 208 8.65 3.64 -7.65
N ILE A 209 7.56 2.96 -7.36
CA ILE A 209 6.58 3.34 -6.34
C ILE A 209 6.68 2.34 -5.19
N CYS A 210 7.05 2.82 -4.01
CA CYS A 210 7.26 2.01 -2.82
C CYS A 210 6.29 2.42 -1.71
N CYS A 211 5.77 1.42 -0.98
CA CYS A 211 5.10 1.64 0.29
C CYS A 211 5.60 0.67 1.36
N ASP A 212 5.18 0.83 2.61
CA ASP A 212 5.65 0.01 3.75
C ASP A 212 5.57 -1.50 3.52
N THR A 213 4.59 -1.98 2.75
CA THR A 213 4.41 -3.39 2.42
C THR A 213 4.71 -3.74 0.97
N GLY A 214 4.72 -2.75 0.07
CA GLY A 214 4.70 -2.93 -1.37
C GLY A 214 3.44 -3.58 -1.93
N LYS A 215 2.35 -3.67 -1.16
CA LYS A 215 1.14 -4.42 -1.53
C LYS A 215 -0.14 -3.60 -1.60
N ASP A 216 -0.18 -2.41 -1.01
CA ASP A 216 -1.40 -1.59 -0.89
C ASP A 216 -1.27 -0.19 -1.52
N ALA A 217 -0.81 0.81 -0.75
CA ALA A 217 -0.75 2.20 -1.22
C ALA A 217 0.09 2.38 -2.51
N SER A 218 1.19 1.62 -2.66
CA SER A 218 2.01 1.64 -3.88
C SER A 218 1.22 1.13 -5.09
N ILE A 219 0.40 0.10 -4.92
CA ILE A 219 -0.50 -0.44 -5.96
C ILE A 219 -1.54 0.60 -6.33
N GLY A 220 -2.14 1.30 -5.36
CA GLY A 220 -3.13 2.34 -5.61
C GLY A 220 -2.57 3.52 -6.41
N ILE A 221 -1.35 3.97 -6.11
CA ILE A 221 -0.67 5.03 -6.86
C ILE A 221 -0.29 4.55 -8.26
N ALA A 222 0.25 3.33 -8.38
CA ALA A 222 0.59 2.73 -9.67
C ALA A 222 -0.66 2.61 -10.56
N LEU A 223 -1.79 2.19 -9.99
CA LEU A 223 -3.07 2.07 -10.68
C LEU A 223 -3.57 3.42 -11.20
N ALA A 224 -3.47 4.47 -10.40
CA ALA A 224 -3.81 5.83 -10.83
C ALA A 224 -2.88 6.32 -11.94
N ALA A 225 -1.57 6.05 -11.85
CA ALA A 225 -0.61 6.40 -12.89
C ALA A 225 -0.88 5.66 -14.21
N LEU A 226 -1.15 4.35 -14.15
CA LEU A 226 -1.52 3.52 -15.30
C LEU A 226 -2.75 4.05 -16.02
N GLN A 227 -3.79 4.43 -15.27
CA GLN A 227 -5.02 4.96 -15.87
C GLN A 227 -4.82 6.35 -16.50
N LEU A 228 -3.95 7.19 -15.91
CA LEU A 228 -3.79 8.58 -16.34
C LEU A 228 -2.77 8.77 -17.45
N PHE A 229 -1.73 7.94 -17.52
CA PHE A 229 -0.58 8.19 -18.38
C PHE A 229 -0.30 7.08 -19.39
N PHE A 230 -1.01 5.95 -19.34
CA PHE A 230 -0.78 4.82 -20.24
C PHE A 230 -2.05 4.44 -21.01
N ASP A 231 -1.89 4.16 -22.30
CA ASP A 231 -2.96 3.64 -23.14
C ASP A 231 -3.26 2.16 -22.84
N ASP A 232 -4.21 1.57 -23.60
CA ASP A 232 -4.60 0.17 -23.44
C ASP A 232 -3.56 -0.83 -23.97
N GLY A 233 -2.58 -0.36 -24.76
CA GLY A 233 -1.40 -1.13 -25.15
C GLY A 233 -0.25 -1.02 -24.14
N GLY A 234 -0.38 -0.15 -23.14
CA GLY A 234 0.66 0.11 -22.16
C GLY A 234 1.75 1.07 -22.63
N ALA A 235 1.51 1.81 -23.72
CA ALA A 235 2.39 2.89 -24.18
C ALA A 235 2.09 4.18 -23.40
N LEU A 236 3.15 4.96 -23.15
CA LEU A 236 3.02 6.28 -22.51
C LEU A 236 2.26 7.25 -23.43
N LEU A 237 1.24 7.90 -22.90
CA LEU A 237 0.47 8.90 -23.62
C LEU A 237 1.27 10.17 -23.83
N GLU A 238 1.16 10.73 -25.05
CA GLU A 238 1.80 12.00 -25.39
C GLU A 238 1.28 13.17 -24.52
N PRO A 239 2.12 14.17 -24.21
CA PRO A 239 1.72 15.32 -23.41
C PRO A 239 0.55 16.08 -24.04
N GLY A 240 -0.64 15.99 -23.44
CA GLY A 240 -1.85 16.68 -23.92
C GLY A 240 -2.83 15.79 -24.68
N ALA A 241 -2.50 14.51 -24.92
CA ALA A 241 -3.49 13.54 -25.34
C ALA A 241 -4.58 13.38 -24.27
N ALA A 242 -5.85 13.36 -24.69
CA ALA A 242 -6.94 12.97 -23.81
C ALA A 242 -6.71 11.49 -23.43
N GLY A 243 -6.32 11.23 -22.19
CA GLY A 243 -6.17 9.86 -21.72
C GLY A 243 -7.47 9.08 -21.81
N CYS A 244 -7.38 7.74 -21.81
CA CYS A 244 -8.56 6.89 -21.80
C CYS A 244 -9.51 7.32 -20.68
N THR A 245 -10.78 7.57 -21.04
CA THR A 245 -11.82 7.88 -20.06
C THR A 245 -11.88 6.76 -19.04
N ALA A 246 -11.56 7.08 -17.78
CA ALA A 246 -11.52 6.09 -16.74
C ALA A 246 -12.89 5.43 -16.56
N SER A 247 -12.94 4.10 -16.63
CA SER A 247 -14.11 3.29 -16.33
C SER A 247 -13.75 2.26 -15.25
N LYS A 248 -14.75 1.65 -14.62
CA LYS A 248 -14.49 0.58 -13.65
C LYS A 248 -13.77 -0.61 -14.29
N ASP A 249 -14.08 -0.88 -15.55
CA ASP A 249 -13.45 -1.98 -16.30
C ASP A 249 -12.01 -1.64 -16.68
N SER A 250 -11.72 -0.41 -17.12
CA SER A 250 -10.34 0.00 -17.43
C SER A 250 -9.45 -0.07 -16.18
N ILE A 251 -9.95 0.41 -15.04
CA ILE A 251 -9.25 0.34 -13.74
C ILE A 251 -9.03 -1.13 -13.34
N ARG A 252 -10.02 -2.00 -13.54
CA ARG A 252 -9.87 -3.44 -13.26
C ARG A 252 -8.79 -4.07 -14.14
N THR A 253 -8.76 -3.76 -15.43
CA THR A 253 -7.73 -4.24 -16.37
C THR A 253 -6.33 -3.78 -15.96
N ARG A 254 -6.17 -2.50 -15.60
CA ARG A 254 -4.87 -1.98 -15.11
C ARG A 254 -4.43 -2.66 -13.81
N LEU A 255 -5.37 -2.98 -12.91
CA LEU A 255 -5.06 -3.74 -11.70
C LEU A 255 -4.60 -5.18 -12.04
N GLN A 256 -5.22 -5.82 -13.03
CA GLN A 256 -4.80 -7.14 -13.50
C GLN A 256 -3.36 -7.12 -14.05
N TRP A 257 -2.95 -6.06 -14.75
CA TRP A 257 -1.56 -5.92 -15.22
C TRP A 257 -0.56 -5.86 -14.06
N ILE A 258 -0.92 -5.16 -12.99
CA ILE A 258 -0.11 -5.10 -11.77
C ILE A 258 -0.04 -6.50 -11.12
N ILE A 259 -1.18 -7.17 -10.94
CA ILE A 259 -1.23 -8.50 -10.30
C ILE A 259 -0.47 -9.55 -11.12
N ALA A 260 -0.57 -9.50 -12.46
CA ALA A 260 0.18 -10.40 -13.34
C ALA A 260 1.70 -10.24 -13.18
N SER A 261 2.17 -9.01 -12.95
CA SER A 261 3.60 -8.74 -12.72
C SER A 261 4.01 -9.00 -11.26
N LYS A 262 3.14 -8.69 -10.30
CA LYS A 262 3.36 -8.83 -8.85
C LYS A 262 2.18 -9.58 -8.21
N PRO A 263 2.20 -10.93 -8.16
CA PRO A 263 1.10 -11.73 -7.61
C PRO A 263 0.76 -11.45 -6.15
N ALA A 264 1.71 -10.90 -5.39
CA ALA A 264 1.53 -10.51 -3.99
C ALA A 264 0.81 -9.16 -3.81
N ALA A 265 0.43 -8.47 -4.90
CA ALA A 265 -0.34 -7.23 -4.84
C ALA A 265 -1.71 -7.48 -4.19
N ASN A 266 -2.01 -6.74 -3.12
CA ASN A 266 -3.24 -6.90 -2.35
C ASN A 266 -3.74 -5.51 -1.89
N PRO A 267 -4.21 -4.65 -2.81
CA PRO A 267 -4.71 -3.35 -2.43
C PRO A 267 -5.99 -3.49 -1.60
N SER A 268 -6.03 -2.79 -0.47
CA SER A 268 -7.19 -2.78 0.42
C SER A 268 -8.40 -2.18 -0.29
N ARG A 269 -9.60 -2.59 0.14
CA ARG A 269 -10.85 -2.03 -0.38
C ARG A 269 -10.93 -0.51 -0.18
N ALA A 270 -10.31 -0.01 0.90
CA ALA A 270 -10.21 1.42 1.17
C ALA A 270 -9.38 2.14 0.10
N THR A 271 -8.19 1.61 -0.23
CA THR A 271 -7.32 2.14 -1.28
C THR A 271 -8.01 2.16 -2.64
N LEU A 272 -8.65 1.06 -3.05
CA LEU A 272 -9.37 0.99 -4.33
C LEU A 272 -10.55 1.98 -4.38
N LYS A 273 -11.28 2.17 -3.27
CA LYS A 273 -12.35 3.16 -3.19
C LYS A 273 -11.82 4.57 -3.44
N ARG A 274 -10.68 4.92 -2.84
CA ARG A 274 -10.04 6.24 -3.01
C ARG A 274 -9.48 6.43 -4.41
N VAL A 275 -8.88 5.41 -5.02
CA VAL A 275 -8.42 5.48 -6.41
C VAL A 275 -9.59 5.67 -7.37
N ASN A 276 -10.68 4.93 -7.19
CA ASN A 276 -11.89 5.10 -8.00
C ASN A 276 -12.48 6.51 -7.84
N GLU A 277 -12.54 7.02 -6.61
CA GLU A 277 -12.97 8.39 -6.33
C GLU A 277 -12.04 9.44 -6.98
N PHE A 278 -10.73 9.18 -6.99
CA PHE A 278 -9.75 10.04 -7.63
C PHE A 278 -9.80 9.99 -9.16
N LEU A 279 -10.18 8.87 -9.78
CA LEU A 279 -10.19 8.73 -11.24
C LEU A 279 -11.55 9.07 -11.86
N LEU A 280 -12.64 8.74 -11.18
CA LEU A 280 -14.00 8.83 -11.72
C LEU A 280 -14.76 10.09 -11.25
N SER A 281 -14.39 10.68 -10.11
CA SER A 281 -15.07 11.90 -9.62
C SER A 281 -14.37 13.16 -10.12
N PRO A 282 -15.10 14.21 -10.55
CA PRO A 282 -14.49 15.47 -10.97
C PRO A 282 -13.64 16.10 -9.84
N PRO A 283 -12.54 16.83 -10.17
CA PRO A 283 -11.66 17.44 -9.18
C PRO A 283 -12.37 18.37 -8.17
N SER A 284 -13.49 18.98 -8.57
CA SER A 284 -14.32 19.87 -7.73
C SER A 284 -14.97 19.15 -6.55
N PHE A 285 -15.26 17.85 -6.66
CA PHE A 285 -15.88 17.07 -5.60
C PHE A 285 -14.88 16.45 -4.62
N ARG A 286 -13.57 16.50 -4.92
CA ARG A 286 -12.52 15.87 -4.12
C ARG A 286 -12.07 16.71 -2.91
N ARG A 287 -12.41 18.01 -2.87
CA ARG A 287 -12.01 18.97 -1.82
C ARG A 287 -13.05 19.15 -0.70
N ARG A 288 -14.14 18.37 -0.70
CA ARG A 288 -15.16 18.43 0.37
C ARG A 288 -14.89 17.39 1.44
#